data_AF-A0A7J2MU66-F1
#
_entry.id   AF-A0A7J2MU66-F1
#
_cell.length_a   1.000
_cell.length_b   1.000
_cell.length_c   1.000
_cell.angle_alpha   90.00
_cell.angle_beta   90.00
_cell.angle_gamma   90.00
#
_symmetry.space_group_name_H-M   'P 1'
#
loop_
_entity.id
_entity.type
_entity.pdbx_description
1 polymer ?
#
loop_
_entity_poly.entity_id
_entity_poly.type
_entity_poly.pdbx_seq_one_letter_code
_entity_poly.pdbx_strand_id
1 'polypeptide(L)'
;LTSILPFFMYISTPPKNYLALIFVCFWYLIFILPFLFMRQKKLSKILMDKLAFCVLAFHLLDGTSTFVALEYNNLWVSEFGIKGYFEQHVFPRFLINYFGAWIMVPLKLVVVLTFLILIFKYCKDKNLRNYLMVVACVLGLGPGLRDFLRLLIPI
;
A
#
# COMPACT_ATOMS: atom_id res chain seq x y z
N LEU A 1 26.19 -20.25 -19.30
CA LEU A 1 25.87 -19.09 -20.17
C LEU A 1 24.42 -18.59 -20.02
N THR A 2 23.48 -19.40 -19.53
CA THR A 2 22.06 -19.02 -19.30
C THR A 2 21.80 -18.16 -18.05
N SER A 3 22.77 -18.02 -17.15
CA SER A 3 22.67 -17.22 -15.91
C SER A 3 23.13 -15.76 -16.05
N ILE A 4 23.70 -15.37 -17.20
CA ILE A 4 24.27 -14.03 -17.43
C ILE A 4 23.24 -13.09 -18.10
N LEU A 5 22.28 -13.65 -18.83
CA LEU A 5 21.20 -12.88 -19.48
C LEU A 5 20.35 -12.01 -18.54
N PRO A 6 19.87 -12.50 -17.36
CA PRO A 6 19.10 -11.65 -16.46
C PRO A 6 19.93 -10.50 -15.87
N PHE A 7 21.25 -10.65 -15.79
CA PHE A 7 22.17 -9.60 -15.34
C PHE A 7 22.38 -8.50 -16.41
N PHE A 8 22.39 -8.85 -17.70
CA PHE A 8 22.42 -7.87 -18.78
C PHE A 8 21.07 -7.16 -18.98
N MET A 9 19.96 -7.86 -18.71
CA MET A 9 18.63 -7.24 -18.66
C MET A 9 18.49 -6.26 -17.48
N TYR A 10 19.18 -6.51 -16.36
CA TYR A 10 19.27 -5.60 -15.20
C TYR A 10 20.01 -4.28 -15.52
N ILE A 11 20.96 -4.29 -16.47
CA ILE A 11 21.70 -3.10 -16.93
C ILE A 11 20.90 -2.28 -17.96
N SER A 12 19.84 -2.86 -18.53
CA SER A 12 18.98 -2.24 -19.55
C SER A 12 17.75 -1.55 -18.93
N THR A 13 17.83 -1.18 -17.65
CA THR A 13 16.67 -0.64 -16.91
C THR A 13 16.29 0.76 -17.42
N PRO A 14 14.99 1.02 -17.70
CA PRO A 14 14.51 2.36 -18.02
C PRO A 14 14.79 3.31 -16.83
N PRO A 15 14.79 4.64 -17.04
CA PRO A 15 15.26 5.58 -16.03
C PRO A 15 14.57 5.36 -14.69
N LYS A 16 15.38 5.34 -13.62
CA LYS A 16 14.92 5.28 -12.23
C LYS A 16 13.77 6.26 -12.04
N ASN A 17 12.57 5.76 -11.77
CA ASN A 17 11.38 6.60 -11.74
C ASN A 17 11.22 7.26 -10.37
N TYR A 18 12.18 8.12 -10.04
CA TYR A 18 12.21 8.89 -8.78
C TYR A 18 10.94 9.73 -8.59
N LEU A 19 10.29 10.12 -9.70
CA LEU A 19 9.00 10.82 -9.67
C LEU A 19 7.89 9.96 -9.06
N ALA A 20 7.72 8.70 -9.48
CA ALA A 20 6.74 7.78 -8.90
C ALA A 20 6.94 7.63 -7.39
N LEU A 21 8.19 7.58 -6.96
CA LEU A 21 8.59 7.51 -5.55
C LEU A 21 8.17 8.75 -4.76
N ILE A 22 8.39 9.94 -5.33
CA ILE A 22 7.94 11.21 -4.77
C ILE A 22 6.41 11.23 -4.67
N PHE A 23 5.70 10.73 -5.68
CA PHE A 23 4.23 10.63 -5.65
C PHE A 23 3.74 9.67 -4.56
N VAL A 24 4.36 8.49 -4.36
CA VAL A 24 4.01 7.59 -3.26
C VAL A 24 4.18 8.28 -1.92
N CYS A 25 5.33 8.92 -1.70
CA CYS A 25 5.61 9.64 -0.46
C CYS A 25 4.62 10.80 -0.24
N PHE A 26 4.33 11.57 -1.28
CA PHE A 26 3.39 12.68 -1.24
C PHE A 26 1.97 12.22 -0.85
N TRP A 27 1.43 11.22 -1.54
CA TRP A 27 0.10 10.69 -1.23
C TRP A 27 0.07 9.99 0.12
N TYR A 28 1.10 9.23 0.47
CA TYR A 28 1.21 8.60 1.79
C TYR A 28 1.14 9.64 2.91
N LEU A 29 1.87 10.75 2.78
CA LEU A 29 1.83 11.85 3.75
C LEU A 29 0.43 12.45 3.85
N ILE A 30 -0.24 12.72 2.72
CA ILE A 30 -1.61 13.24 2.72
C ILE A 30 -2.55 12.33 3.51
N PHE A 31 -2.49 11.01 3.28
CA PHE A 31 -3.41 10.08 3.93
C PHE A 31 -3.05 9.77 5.39
N ILE A 32 -1.78 9.79 5.78
CA ILE A 32 -1.36 9.48 7.17
C ILE A 32 -1.50 10.69 8.11
N LEU A 33 -1.41 11.92 7.60
CA LEU A 33 -1.44 13.16 8.40
C LEU A 33 -2.70 13.30 9.30
N PRO A 34 -3.93 13.05 8.81
CA PRO A 34 -5.12 13.08 9.66
C PRO A 34 -5.02 12.12 10.85
N PHE A 35 -4.48 10.92 10.64
CA PHE A 35 -4.33 9.91 11.70
C PHE A 35 -3.23 10.27 12.69
N LEU A 36 -2.13 10.89 12.23
CA LEU A 36 -1.10 11.46 13.10
C LEU A 36 -1.68 12.57 13.98
N PHE A 37 -2.47 13.48 13.40
CA PHE A 37 -3.14 14.54 14.13
C PHE A 37 -4.13 13.97 15.17
N MET A 38 -4.97 13.01 14.79
CA MET A 38 -5.89 12.33 15.70
C MET A 38 -5.15 11.63 16.85
N ARG A 39 -3.98 11.04 16.57
CA ARG A 39 -3.12 10.39 17.57
C ARG A 39 -2.51 11.42 18.53
N GLN A 40 -2.00 12.54 18.03
CA GLN A 40 -1.45 13.62 18.87
C GLN A 40 -2.50 14.21 19.79
N LYS A 41 -3.72 14.41 19.28
CA LYS A 41 -4.88 14.90 20.04
C LYS A 41 -5.53 13.83 20.93
N LYS A 42 -5.00 12.60 20.94
CA LYS A 42 -5.51 11.45 21.72
C LYS A 42 -7.01 11.19 21.50
N LEU A 43 -7.51 11.41 20.28
CA LEU A 43 -8.94 11.30 19.95
C LEU A 43 -9.42 9.84 19.87
N SER A 44 -8.52 8.87 19.73
CA SER A 44 -8.87 7.45 19.64
C SER A 44 -7.90 6.58 20.43
N LYS A 45 -8.44 5.76 21.33
CA LYS A 45 -7.67 4.75 22.09
C LYS A 45 -7.00 3.72 21.18
N ILE A 46 -7.64 3.39 20.05
CA ILE A 46 -7.09 2.46 19.05
C ILE A 46 -5.83 3.07 18.42
N LEU A 47 -5.87 4.34 18.01
CA LEU A 47 -4.72 5.02 17.38
C LEU A 47 -3.56 5.29 18.34
N MET A 48 -3.83 5.27 19.65
CA MET A 48 -2.78 5.38 20.67
C MET A 48 -1.99 4.06 20.83
N ASP A 49 -2.59 2.92 20.49
CA ASP A 49 -1.90 1.64 20.50
C ASP A 49 -0.86 1.59 19.37
N LYS A 50 0.38 1.23 19.72
CA LYS A 50 1.51 1.27 18.79
C LYS A 50 1.32 0.26 17.65
N LEU A 51 0.84 -0.95 17.95
CA LEU A 51 0.67 -2.00 16.95
C LEU A 51 -0.50 -1.66 16.02
N ALA A 52 -1.62 -1.19 16.57
CA ALA A 52 -2.75 -0.74 15.76
C ALA A 52 -2.37 0.38 14.80
N PHE A 53 -1.56 1.36 15.26
CA PHE A 53 -1.07 2.42 14.40
C PHE A 53 -0.11 1.89 13.32
N CYS A 54 0.75 0.92 13.63
CA CYS A 54 1.60 0.28 12.63
C CYS A 54 0.79 -0.46 11.56
N VAL A 55 -0.27 -1.19 11.96
CA VAL A 55 -1.17 -1.86 11.01
C VAL A 55 -1.77 -0.82 10.05
N LEU A 56 -2.29 0.28 10.59
CA LEU A 56 -2.83 1.37 9.78
C LEU A 56 -1.79 1.96 8.82
N ALA A 57 -0.60 2.29 9.32
CA ALA A 57 0.47 2.89 8.52
C ALA A 57 0.93 1.97 7.39
N PHE A 58 1.12 0.68 7.65
CA PHE A 58 1.57 -0.28 6.63
C PHE A 58 0.53 -0.54 5.56
N HIS A 59 -0.74 -0.63 5.92
CA HIS A 59 -1.80 -0.77 4.92
C HIS A 59 -2.07 0.51 4.15
N LEU A 60 -1.83 1.69 4.74
CA LEU A 60 -1.84 2.95 4.01
C LEU A 60 -0.70 3.03 3.00
N LEU A 61 0.52 2.62 3.39
CA LEU A 61 1.66 2.53 2.48
C LEU A 61 1.35 1.57 1.31
N ASP A 62 0.75 0.42 1.61
CA ASP A 62 0.30 -0.55 0.61
C ASP A 62 -0.81 0.00 -0.30
N GLY A 63 -1.75 0.78 0.23
CA GLY A 63 -2.77 1.44 -0.58
C GLY A 63 -2.17 2.49 -1.52
N THR A 64 -1.26 3.32 -1.03
CA THR A 64 -0.66 4.40 -1.82
C THR A 64 0.35 3.89 -2.83
N SER A 65 1.14 2.86 -2.51
CA SER A 65 2.05 2.24 -3.47
C SER A 65 1.28 1.54 -4.59
N THR A 66 0.20 0.80 -4.28
CA THR A 66 -0.65 0.20 -5.33
C THR A 66 -1.36 1.27 -6.17
N PHE A 67 -1.90 2.34 -5.55
CA PHE A 67 -2.52 3.44 -6.29
C PHE A 67 -1.54 4.09 -7.27
N VAL A 68 -0.37 4.51 -6.80
CA VAL A 68 0.63 5.15 -7.66
C VAL A 68 1.16 4.17 -8.69
N ALA A 69 1.35 2.89 -8.34
CA ALA A 69 1.75 1.86 -9.30
C ALA A 69 0.71 1.67 -10.41
N LEU A 70 -0.59 1.66 -10.10
CA LEU A 70 -1.65 1.56 -11.10
C LEU A 70 -1.70 2.83 -11.96
N GLU A 71 -1.66 4.02 -11.35
CA GLU A 71 -1.72 5.30 -12.05
C GLU A 71 -0.51 5.49 -12.98
N TYR A 72 0.71 5.24 -12.49
CA TYR A 72 1.92 5.29 -13.31
C TYR A 72 1.89 4.20 -14.37
N ASN A 73 1.60 2.93 -14.07
CA ASN A 73 1.58 1.92 -15.12
C ASN A 73 0.50 2.19 -16.18
N ASN A 74 -0.64 2.78 -15.83
CA ASN A 74 -1.66 3.20 -16.80
C ASN A 74 -1.20 4.40 -17.66
N LEU A 75 -0.42 5.34 -17.10
CA LEU A 75 0.24 6.40 -17.88
C LEU A 75 1.29 5.82 -18.85
N TRP A 76 2.06 4.82 -18.43
CA TRP A 76 3.09 4.17 -19.25
C TRP A 76 2.50 3.26 -20.35
N VAL A 77 1.30 2.70 -20.13
CA VAL A 77 0.52 2.01 -21.18
C VAL A 77 0.12 2.98 -22.31
N SER A 78 -0.25 4.20 -21.95
CA SER A 78 -0.70 5.24 -22.89
C SER A 78 0.45 5.76 -23.78
N GLU A 79 1.66 5.90 -23.24
CA GLU A 79 2.80 6.45 -23.98
C GLU A 79 3.72 5.39 -24.64
N PHE A 80 3.82 4.17 -24.08
CA PHE A 80 4.82 3.17 -24.51
C PHE A 80 4.27 1.78 -24.87
N GLY A 81 2.95 1.54 -24.79
CA GLY A 81 2.33 0.30 -25.29
C GLY A 81 2.66 -0.99 -24.52
N ILE A 82 3.19 -0.88 -23.29
CA ILE A 82 3.52 -2.02 -22.43
C ILE A 82 2.28 -2.46 -21.64
N LYS A 83 2.06 -3.78 -21.45
CA LYS A 83 0.93 -4.33 -20.68
C LYS A 83 0.89 -3.73 -19.26
N GLY A 84 -0.19 -3.00 -18.96
CA GLY A 84 -0.40 -2.33 -17.68
C GLY A 84 -0.49 -3.30 -16.50
N TYR A 85 -0.21 -2.77 -15.31
CA TYR A 85 -0.36 -3.50 -14.05
C TYR A 85 -1.84 -3.84 -13.85
N PHE A 86 -2.15 -5.14 -13.78
CA PHE A 86 -3.52 -5.63 -13.75
C PHE A 86 -3.93 -5.95 -12.31
N GLU A 87 -4.91 -5.22 -11.80
CA GLU A 87 -5.51 -5.51 -10.50
C GLU A 87 -6.21 -6.87 -10.54
N GLN A 88 -5.73 -7.82 -9.74
CA GLN A 88 -6.19 -9.21 -9.77
C GLN A 88 -7.53 -9.40 -9.05
N HIS A 89 -7.90 -8.48 -8.16
CA HIS A 89 -9.11 -8.59 -7.36
C HIS A 89 -10.34 -8.02 -8.09
N VAL A 90 -11.41 -8.83 -8.22
CA VAL A 90 -12.64 -8.47 -8.96
C VAL A 90 -13.37 -7.25 -8.36
N PHE A 91 -13.46 -7.18 -7.03
CA PHE A 91 -14.17 -6.10 -6.34
C PHE A 91 -13.43 -4.75 -6.41
N PRO A 92 -12.13 -4.67 -6.08
CA PRO A 92 -11.33 -3.48 -6.36
C PRO A 92 -11.36 -3.07 -7.82
N ARG A 93 -11.28 -4.02 -8.76
CA ARG A 93 -11.34 -3.73 -10.20
C ARG A 93 -12.66 -3.09 -10.61
N PHE A 94 -13.78 -3.60 -10.10
CA PHE A 94 -15.09 -2.96 -10.31
C PHE A 94 -15.05 -1.51 -9.86
N LEU A 95 -14.60 -1.24 -8.63
CA LEU A 95 -14.52 0.12 -8.08
C LEU A 95 -13.57 1.04 -8.86
N ILE A 96 -12.41 0.53 -9.28
CA ILE A 96 -11.43 1.28 -10.08
C ILE A 96 -12.04 1.73 -11.41
N ASN A 97 -12.86 0.88 -12.06
CA ASN A 97 -13.49 1.23 -13.33
C ASN A 97 -14.50 2.39 -13.21
N TYR A 98 -15.13 2.56 -12.04
CA TYR A 98 -16.11 3.64 -11.81
C TYR A 98 -15.49 4.91 -11.20
N PHE A 99 -14.52 4.76 -10.31
CA PHE A 99 -13.97 5.86 -9.51
C PHE A 99 -12.53 6.22 -9.87
N GLY A 100 -11.75 5.31 -10.45
CA GLY A 100 -10.32 5.44 -10.72
C GLY A 100 -9.43 4.74 -9.69
N ALA A 101 -8.12 4.69 -9.95
CA ALA A 101 -7.16 3.93 -9.14
C ALA A 101 -7.03 4.43 -7.68
N TRP A 102 -7.36 5.70 -7.42
CA TRP A 102 -7.28 6.31 -6.08
C TRP A 102 -8.22 5.64 -5.07
N ILE A 103 -9.27 4.95 -5.51
CA ILE A 103 -10.24 4.23 -4.65
C ILE A 103 -9.59 3.09 -3.85
N MET A 104 -8.40 2.64 -4.24
CA MET A 104 -7.64 1.60 -3.53
C MET A 104 -7.26 2.00 -2.11
N VAL A 105 -6.94 3.28 -1.90
CA VAL A 105 -6.56 3.81 -0.58
C VAL A 105 -7.73 3.82 0.41
N PRO A 106 -8.89 4.45 0.11
CA PRO A 106 -10.03 4.41 1.02
C PRO A 106 -10.58 2.99 1.20
N LEU A 107 -10.51 2.12 0.20
CA LEU A 107 -10.92 0.73 0.34
C LEU A 107 -10.08 -0.01 1.38
N LYS A 108 -8.74 0.04 1.27
CA LYS A 108 -7.85 -0.56 2.29
C LYS A 108 -8.08 0.06 3.66
N LEU A 109 -8.28 1.38 3.71
CA LEU A 109 -8.54 2.09 4.97
C LEU A 109 -9.82 1.58 5.67
N VAL A 110 -10.94 1.42 4.94
CA VAL A 110 -12.19 0.90 5.51
C VAL A 110 -11.99 -0.51 6.07
N VAL A 111 -11.30 -1.38 5.33
CA VAL A 111 -11.02 -2.75 5.76
C VAL A 111 -10.17 -2.76 7.03
N VAL A 112 -9.11 -1.95 7.08
CA VAL A 112 -8.18 -1.90 8.22
C VAL A 112 -8.82 -1.30 9.46
N LEU A 113 -9.58 -0.21 9.32
CA LEU A 113 -10.30 0.37 10.45
C LEU A 113 -11.33 -0.61 10.99
N THR A 114 -12.04 -1.33 10.12
CA THR A 114 -13.00 -2.37 10.53
C THR A 114 -12.27 -3.48 11.28
N PHE A 115 -11.16 -3.99 10.76
CA PHE A 115 -10.32 -4.99 11.42
C PHE A 115 -9.89 -4.53 12.83
N LEU A 116 -9.35 -3.31 12.95
CA LEU A 116 -8.91 -2.77 14.24
C LEU A 116 -10.07 -2.62 15.23
N ILE A 117 -11.23 -2.14 14.80
CA ILE A 117 -12.42 -2.02 15.65
C ILE A 117 -12.87 -3.39 16.15
N LEU A 118 -12.93 -4.39 15.28
CA LEU A 118 -13.33 -5.76 15.63
C LEU A 118 -12.35 -6.39 16.61
N ILE A 119 -11.05 -6.24 16.37
CA ILE A 119 -10.00 -6.79 17.24
C ILE A 119 -10.06 -6.17 18.63
N PHE A 120 -10.22 -4.86 18.75
CA PHE A 120 -10.33 -4.20 20.06
C PHE A 120 -11.64 -4.52 20.78
N LYS A 121 -12.73 -4.77 20.04
CA LYS A 121 -14.05 -5.09 20.62
C LYS A 121 -14.16 -6.54 21.08
N TYR A 122 -13.64 -7.49 20.31
CA TYR A 122 -13.90 -8.92 20.53
C TYR A 122 -12.67 -9.69 21.07
N CYS A 123 -11.44 -9.26 20.78
CA CYS A 123 -10.25 -9.94 21.28
C CYS A 123 -9.82 -9.39 22.65
N LYS A 124 -10.35 -10.01 23.71
CA LYS A 124 -10.02 -9.64 25.11
C LYS A 124 -8.62 -10.09 25.52
N ASP A 125 -8.16 -11.24 25.03
CA ASP A 125 -6.79 -11.68 25.25
C ASP A 125 -5.81 -10.76 24.53
N LYS A 126 -4.93 -10.12 25.31
CA LYS A 126 -3.91 -9.20 24.82
C LYS A 126 -2.86 -9.90 23.99
N ASN A 127 -2.50 -11.14 24.31
CA ASN A 127 -1.49 -11.89 23.58
C ASN A 127 -1.99 -12.25 22.18
N LEU A 128 -3.20 -12.82 22.10
CA LEU A 128 -3.86 -13.08 20.82
C LEU A 128 -4.06 -11.79 20.00
N ARG A 129 -4.51 -10.70 20.64
CA ARG A 129 -4.69 -9.41 19.96
C ARG A 129 -3.39 -8.91 19.35
N ASN A 130 -2.30 -8.92 20.11
CA ASN A 130 -1.00 -8.48 19.63
C ASN A 130 -0.48 -9.36 18.49
N TYR A 131 -0.64 -10.68 18.60
CA TYR A 131 -0.29 -11.62 17.54
C TYR A 131 -1.02 -11.31 16.24
N LEU A 132 -2.34 -11.13 16.29
CA LEU A 132 -3.15 -10.79 15.12
C LEU A 132 -2.76 -9.44 14.51
N MET A 133 -2.42 -8.44 15.33
CA MET A 133 -1.93 -7.16 14.84
C MET A 133 -0.56 -7.28 14.16
N VAL A 134 0.36 -8.11 14.68
CA VAL A 134 1.65 -8.38 14.03
C VAL A 134 1.44 -9.07 12.68
N VAL A 135 0.55 -10.06 12.60
CA VAL A 135 0.19 -10.69 11.32
C VAL A 135 -0.36 -9.65 10.35
N ALA A 136 -1.29 -8.81 10.79
CA ALA A 136 -1.85 -7.74 9.97
C ALA A 136 -0.79 -6.72 9.51
N CYS A 137 0.20 -6.41 10.34
CA CYS A 137 1.35 -5.58 9.96
C CYS A 137 2.13 -6.20 8.81
N VAL A 138 2.46 -7.50 8.90
CA VAL A 138 3.21 -8.20 7.84
C VAL A 138 2.39 -8.25 6.54
N LEU A 139 1.08 -8.49 6.64
CA LEU A 139 0.17 -8.51 5.49
C LEU A 139 0.05 -7.16 4.79
N GLY A 140 0.19 -6.03 5.49
CA GLY A 140 0.22 -4.70 4.86
C GLY A 140 1.62 -4.37 4.32
N LEU A 141 2.66 -4.62 5.12
CA LEU A 141 4.03 -4.23 4.77
C LEU A 141 4.58 -5.02 3.58
N GLY A 142 4.27 -6.32 3.49
CA GLY A 142 4.73 -7.19 2.40
C GLY A 142 4.35 -6.68 1.00
N PRO A 143 3.04 -6.58 0.67
CA PRO A 143 2.59 -6.06 -0.62
C PRO A 143 2.97 -4.58 -0.81
N GLY A 144 2.90 -3.77 0.25
CA GLY A 144 3.25 -2.36 0.14
C GLY A 144 4.71 -2.12 -0.21
N LEU A 145 5.61 -2.87 0.41
CA LEU A 145 7.04 -2.85 0.10
C LEU A 145 7.32 -3.43 -1.29
N ARG A 146 6.64 -4.52 -1.67
CA ARG A 146 6.76 -5.10 -3.02
C ARG A 146 6.42 -4.08 -4.10
N ASP A 147 5.26 -3.42 -4.00
CA ASP A 147 4.80 -2.46 -5.00
C ASP A 147 5.69 -1.20 -5.00
N PHE A 148 6.16 -0.76 -3.82
CA PHE A 148 7.13 0.32 -3.70
C PHE A 148 8.48 0.00 -4.37
N LEU A 149 8.99 -1.22 -4.18
CA LEU A 149 10.23 -1.67 -4.80
C LEU A 149 10.08 -1.87 -6.31
N ARG A 150 8.92 -2.32 -6.80
CA ARG A 150 8.61 -2.43 -8.23
C ARG A 150 8.56 -1.07 -8.94
N LEU A 151 8.13 -0.02 -8.24
CA LEU A 151 8.19 1.35 -8.76
C LEU A 151 9.64 1.87 -8.86
N LEU A 152 10.51 1.40 -7.98
CA LEU A 152 11.94 1.75 -7.92
C LEU A 152 12.78 1.02 -8.97
N ILE A 153 12.51 -0.27 -9.11
CA ILE A 153 13.14 -1.16 -10.07
C ILE A 153 11.98 -1.78 -10.85
N PRO A 154 11.66 -1.26 -12.05
CA PRO A 154 10.68 -1.91 -12.92
C PRO A 154 11.29 -3.26 -13.35
N ILE A 155 10.86 -4.33 -12.67
CA ILE A 155 11.21 -5.73 -12.94
C ILE A 155 10.05 -6.36 -13.73
#